data_AF-A0A7V5DLZ7-F1
#
_entry.id   AF-A0A7V5DLZ7-F1
#
_cell.length_a   1.000
_cell.length_b   1.000
_cell.length_c   1.000
_cell.angle_alpha   90.00
_cell.angle_beta   90.00
_cell.angle_gamma   90.00
#
_symmetry.space_group_name_H-M   'P 1'
#
loop_
_entity.id
_entity.type
_entity.pdbx_description
1 polymer ?
#
loop_
_entity_poly.entity_id
_entity_poly.type
_entity_poly.pdbx_seq_one_letter_code
_entity_poly.pdbx_strand_id
1 'polypeptide(L)'
;MRADTLQTTHAFDNVVIPEYDIAAGALVRVRHGDAEIALHVLDDVPFGCLLAVRDIPRGHPIVRGGVQVGVAAAHIRAGQRVDIR
;
A
#
# COMPACT_ATOMS: atom_id res chain seq x y z
N MET A 1 -14.24 19.41 -0.55
CA MET A 1 -13.41 18.66 -1.53
C MET A 1 -12.43 17.86 -0.68
N ARG A 2 -12.73 16.59 -0.38
CA ARG A 2 -11.75 15.73 0.29
C ARG A 2 -10.67 15.42 -0.75
N ALA A 3 -9.40 15.64 -0.40
CA ALA A 3 -8.33 15.15 -1.25
C ALA A 3 -8.30 13.63 -1.07
N ASP A 4 -8.59 12.89 -2.15
CA ASP A 4 -8.63 11.42 -2.20
C ASP A 4 -7.21 10.81 -2.15
N THR A 5 -6.33 11.40 -1.33
CA THR A 5 -4.93 11.01 -1.19
C THR A 5 -4.82 10.01 -0.04
N LEU A 6 -4.39 8.80 -0.35
CA LEU A 6 -4.06 7.79 0.65
C LEU A 6 -2.85 8.24 1.47
N GLN A 7 -2.73 7.81 2.72
CA GLN A 7 -1.61 8.22 3.55
C GLN A 7 -1.08 7.07 4.41
N THR A 8 0.25 6.88 4.37
CA THR A 8 0.91 6.01 5.35
C THR A 8 1.07 6.70 6.69
N THR A 9 1.06 5.94 7.77
CA THR A 9 1.12 6.44 9.14
C THR A 9 2.54 6.56 9.69
N HIS A 10 3.50 5.86 9.08
CA HIS A 10 4.90 5.86 9.49
C HIS A 10 5.83 5.90 8.26
N ALA A 11 7.02 6.51 8.43
CA ALA A 11 8.03 6.62 7.37
C ALA A 11 8.63 5.27 6.92
N PHE A 12 8.39 4.19 7.68
CA PHE A 12 8.85 2.84 7.33
C PHE A 12 7.75 1.97 6.73
N ASP A 13 6.52 2.49 6.64
CA ASP A 13 5.42 1.75 6.06
C ASP A 13 5.75 1.38 4.61
N ASN A 14 5.37 0.17 4.20
CA ASN A 14 5.43 -0.24 2.80
C ASN A 14 4.06 -0.66 2.26
N VAL A 15 3.03 -0.48 3.10
CA VAL A 15 1.62 -0.67 2.75
C VAL A 15 0.76 0.47 3.30
N VAL A 16 -0.41 0.66 2.70
CA VAL A 16 -1.47 1.57 3.18
C VAL A 16 -2.82 0.84 3.16
N ILE A 17 -3.78 1.27 3.98
CA ILE A 17 -5.17 0.79 3.94
C ILE A 17 -6.03 1.86 3.29
N PRO A 18 -6.63 1.60 2.12
CA PRO A 18 -7.59 2.52 1.52
C PRO A 18 -8.86 2.68 2.36
N GLU A 19 -9.39 3.90 2.40
CA GLU A 19 -10.69 4.22 3.03
C GLU A 19 -11.89 3.97 2.10
N TYR A 20 -11.66 3.39 0.92
CA TYR A 20 -12.65 3.08 -0.11
C TYR A 20 -12.12 2.00 -1.05
N ASP A 21 -13.01 1.38 -1.84
CA ASP A 21 -12.63 0.40 -2.86
C ASP A 21 -11.85 1.07 -4.00
N ILE A 22 -10.75 0.46 -4.44
CA ILE A 22 -9.96 0.92 -5.57
C ILE A 22 -9.94 -0.15 -6.65
N ALA A 23 -10.36 0.22 -7.86
CA ALA A 23 -10.33 -0.67 -9.02
C ALA A 23 -8.90 -0.85 -9.55
N ALA A 24 -8.62 -2.03 -10.10
CA ALA A 24 -7.40 -2.27 -10.88
C ALA A 24 -7.26 -1.23 -12.03
N GLY A 25 -6.03 -0.78 -12.27
CA GLY A 25 -5.70 0.23 -13.27
C GLY A 25 -5.86 1.68 -12.79
N ALA A 26 -6.47 1.92 -11.64
CA ALA A 26 -6.60 3.27 -11.08
C ALA A 26 -5.23 3.89 -10.77
N LEU A 27 -5.11 5.20 -11.00
CA LEU A 27 -3.96 5.99 -10.56
C LEU A 27 -4.32 6.67 -9.24
N VAL A 28 -3.60 6.33 -8.17
CA VAL A 28 -3.81 6.91 -6.83
C VAL A 28 -2.58 7.69 -6.39
N ARG A 29 -2.79 8.70 -5.54
CA ARG A 29 -1.72 9.43 -4.87
C ARG A 29 -1.62 8.93 -3.43
N VAL A 30 -0.41 8.60 -3.01
CA VAL A 30 -0.11 8.19 -1.64
C VAL A 30 0.86 9.19 -1.04
N ARG A 31 0.51 9.76 0.10
CA ARG A 31 1.43 10.53 0.94
C ARG A 31 2.23 9.58 1.82
N HIS A 32 3.55 9.58 1.64
CA HIS A 32 4.50 8.76 2.38
C HIS A 32 5.55 9.66 3.03
N GLY A 33 5.36 9.97 4.32
CA GLY A 33 6.12 11.03 4.99
C GLY A 33 5.86 12.39 4.32
N ASP A 34 6.94 13.07 3.94
CA ASP A 34 6.89 14.36 3.23
C ASP A 34 6.81 14.20 1.70
N ALA A 35 6.85 12.97 1.19
CA ALA A 35 6.75 12.68 -0.23
C ALA A 35 5.31 12.34 -0.64
N GLU A 36 4.93 12.71 -1.86
CA GLU A 36 3.73 12.22 -2.52
C GLU A 36 4.16 11.35 -3.71
N ILE A 37 3.65 10.13 -3.76
CA ILE A 37 3.93 9.17 -4.83
C ILE A 37 2.64 8.89 -5.62
N ALA A 38 2.78 8.78 -6.93
CA ALA A 38 1.71 8.32 -7.80
C ALA A 38 1.87 6.81 -8.05
N LEU A 39 0.79 6.06 -7.91
CA LEU A 39 0.80 4.61 -7.93
C LEU A 39 -0.31 4.08 -8.84
N HIS A 40 0.06 3.24 -9.81
CA HIS A 40 -0.93 2.46 -10.56
C HIS A 40 -1.31 1.22 -9.77
N VAL A 41 -2.59 1.09 -9.46
CA VAL A 41 -3.13 -0.07 -8.75
C VAL A 41 -3.23 -1.26 -9.71
N LEU A 42 -2.74 -2.42 -9.28
CA LEU A 42 -2.58 -3.61 -10.13
C LEU A 42 -3.74 -4.60 -9.99
N ASP A 43 -4.36 -4.65 -8.81
CA ASP A 43 -5.47 -5.54 -8.48
C ASP A 43 -6.63 -4.72 -7.90
N ASP A 44 -7.85 -5.25 -7.95
CA ASP A 44 -8.93 -4.67 -7.17
C ASP A 44 -8.59 -4.73 -5.66
N VAL A 45 -8.66 -3.58 -5.00
CA VAL A 45 -8.38 -3.42 -3.57
C VAL A 45 -9.66 -3.01 -2.87
N PRO A 46 -10.38 -3.97 -2.25
CA PRO A 46 -11.51 -3.66 -1.40
C PRO A 46 -11.11 -2.80 -0.21
N PHE A 47 -12.07 -2.05 0.33
CA PHE A 47 -11.97 -1.34 1.58
C PHE A 47 -11.42 -2.24 2.69
N GLY A 48 -10.43 -1.73 3.43
CA GLY A 48 -9.79 -2.47 4.53
C GLY A 48 -8.69 -3.43 4.11
N CYS A 49 -8.47 -3.68 2.83
CA CYS A 49 -7.32 -4.43 2.34
C CYS A 49 -6.04 -3.57 2.32
N LEU A 50 -4.88 -4.23 2.35
CA LEU A 50 -3.60 -3.55 2.24
C LEU A 50 -3.21 -3.35 0.77
N LEU A 51 -2.71 -2.17 0.44
CA LEU A 51 -2.14 -1.81 -0.85
C LEU A 51 -0.64 -1.56 -0.68
N ALA A 52 0.21 -2.21 -1.48
CA ALA A 52 1.66 -1.97 -1.45
C ALA A 52 2.00 -0.61 -2.06
N VAL A 53 2.73 0.23 -1.32
CA VAL A 53 3.12 1.58 -1.78
C VAL A 53 4.50 1.61 -2.46
N ARG A 54 5.23 0.50 -2.39
CA ARG A 54 6.52 0.23 -3.04
C ARG A 54 6.69 -1.27 -3.22
N ASP A 55 7.67 -1.68 -4.02
CA ASP A 55 8.03 -3.10 -4.14
C ASP A 55 8.49 -3.65 -2.78
N ILE A 56 8.02 -4.85 -2.44
CA ILE A 56 8.40 -5.60 -1.24
C ILE A 56 8.95 -6.95 -1.72
N PRO A 57 10.28 -7.15 -1.71
CA PRO A 57 10.86 -8.41 -2.16
C PRO A 57 10.44 -9.58 -1.26
N ARG A 58 10.45 -10.80 -1.80
CA ARG A 58 10.20 -12.02 -1.02
C ARG A 58 11.11 -12.05 0.22
N GLY A 59 10.57 -12.45 1.35
CA GLY A 59 11.29 -12.54 2.63
C GLY A 59 11.46 -11.19 3.35
N HIS A 60 11.04 -10.07 2.76
CA HIS A 60 11.13 -8.76 3.42
C HIS A 60 9.90 -8.49 4.29
N PRO A 61 10.05 -7.66 5.34
CA PRO A 61 8.97 -7.34 6.26
C PRO A 61 7.87 -6.52 5.56
N ILE A 62 6.62 -6.83 5.86
CA ILE A 62 5.47 -5.98 5.57
C ILE A 62 5.25 -5.10 6.80
N VAL A 63 5.26 -3.77 6.62
CA VAL A 63 5.28 -2.79 7.72
C VAL A 63 4.10 -1.83 7.58
N ARG A 64 3.32 -1.72 8.65
CA ARG A 64 2.19 -0.80 8.79
C ARG A 64 2.21 -0.16 10.17
N GLY A 65 2.08 1.17 10.23
CA GLY A 65 2.19 1.91 11.50
C GLY A 65 3.56 1.75 12.16
N GLY A 66 4.61 1.55 11.38
CA GLY A 66 5.97 1.30 11.90
C GLY A 66 6.16 -0.08 12.53
N VAL A 67 5.15 -0.95 12.51
CA VAL A 67 5.20 -2.30 13.06
C VAL A 67 5.24 -3.31 11.92
N GLN A 68 6.12 -4.30 12.03
CA GLN A 68 6.10 -5.45 11.13
C GLN A 68 4.84 -6.28 11.38
N VAL A 69 3.96 -6.34 10.37
CA VAL A 69 2.69 -7.09 10.41
C VAL A 69 2.78 -8.44 9.70
N GLY A 70 3.87 -8.69 8.98
CA GLY A 70 4.09 -9.95 8.26
C GLY A 70 5.41 -9.98 7.51
N VAL A 71 5.60 -11.03 6.72
CA VAL A 71 6.75 -11.21 5.81
C VAL A 71 6.21 -11.57 4.43
N ALA A 72 6.74 -10.93 3.38
CA ALA A 72 6.30 -11.18 2.01
C ALA A 72 6.66 -12.61 1.56
N ALA A 73 5.65 -13.46 1.39
CA ALA A 73 5.84 -14.85 0.95
C ALA A 73 6.32 -14.96 -0.51
N ALA A 74 6.02 -13.94 -1.32
CA ALA A 74 6.46 -13.75 -2.70
C ALA A 74 6.87 -12.29 -2.91
N HIS A 75 7.44 -11.97 -4.08
CA HIS A 75 7.66 -10.56 -4.46
C HIS A 75 6.32 -9.85 -4.63
N ILE A 76 6.12 -8.76 -3.91
CA ILE A 76 4.92 -7.91 -4.00
C ILE A 76 5.31 -6.64 -4.72
N ARG A 77 4.58 -6.29 -5.78
CA ARG A 77 4.84 -5.08 -6.56
C ARG A 77 4.15 -3.87 -5.94
N ALA A 78 4.73 -2.69 -6.11
CA ALA A 78 4.03 -1.43 -5.86
C ALA A 78 2.70 -1.43 -6.62
N GLY A 79 1.60 -1.09 -5.94
CA GLY A 79 0.25 -1.10 -6.53
C GLY A 79 -0.50 -2.41 -6.35
N GLN A 80 0.16 -3.46 -5.88
CA GLN A 80 -0.46 -4.77 -5.69
C GLN A 80 -1.25 -4.83 -4.37
N ARG A 81 -2.35 -5.60 -4.35
CA ARG A 81 -3.03 -5.95 -3.11
C ARG A 81 -2.16 -6.89 -2.28
N VAL A 82 -2.03 -6.59 -1.00
CA VAL A 82 -1.23 -7.37 -0.05
C VAL A 82 -2.17 -8.19 0.83
N ASP A 83 -2.03 -9.52 0.74
CA ASP A 83 -2.67 -10.45 1.65
C ASP A 83 -1.65 -10.88 2.72
N ILE A 84 -1.95 -10.61 3.98
CA ILE A 84 -1.22 -11.16 5.13
C ILE A 84 -1.92 -12.46 5.56
N ARG A 85 -1.19 -13.57 5.53
CA ARG A 85 -1.66 -14.88 6.00
C ARG A 85 -0.67 -15.43 7.02
#